data_AF-A0A674IN68-F1
#
_entry.id   AF-A0A674IN68-F1
#
_cell.length_a   1.000
_cell.length_b   1.000
_cell.length_c   1.000
_cell.angle_alpha   90.00
_cell.angle_beta   90.00
_cell.angle_gamma   90.00
#
_symmetry.space_group_name_H-M   'P 1'
#
loop_
_entity.id
_entity.type
_entity.pdbx_description
1 polymer ?
#
loop_
_entity_poly.entity_id
_entity_poly.type
_entity_poly.pdbx_seq_one_letter_code
_entity_poly.pdbx_strand_id
1 'polypeptide(L)'
;MMLWALAAACLAGVSGDEFSVLRSPQSVVFRDGSWPIPGERIPDIAALSMGFSVEEDLSWPGLAVGDIFHRPRATVLVTVKGVDKLAMPKDGISYPVENAVPFSLDSVANAIHTLFSEETPVVLQLAPSEERVYMVGKANSVFEDLSVTLRQLRNRLFQDNSILSSIPLNSLSRNNEVDLLFLSELQVLHDISSLLSRHKHLAKDHSPDLYSLELAGLEEIGKRYGEESQQFKDASQILADSLQKFADEMYNLYGGNAVVEVVTAKTFDTPLVRKSRSILQTEESTSYNLGYSYNFNYAVVFNIILWLMIGLALAVIVISYNLWNMDPGYDSIIYRMTNQKIRMD
;
A
#
# COMPACT_ATOMS: atom_id res chain seq x y z
N MET A 1 27.61 -29.93 -20.90
CA MET A 1 26.37 -29.53 -21.62
C MET A 1 25.09 -29.85 -20.83
N MET A 2 25.06 -30.91 -19.99
CA MET A 2 23.89 -31.28 -19.18
C MET A 2 23.68 -30.42 -17.92
N LEU A 3 24.74 -29.79 -17.39
CA LEU A 3 24.67 -28.93 -16.19
C LEU A 3 24.01 -27.56 -16.45
N TRP A 4 24.08 -27.06 -17.69
CA TRP A 4 23.44 -25.79 -18.08
C TRP A 4 21.93 -25.94 -18.30
N ALA A 5 21.46 -27.13 -18.68
CA ALA A 5 20.03 -27.39 -18.83
C ALA A 5 19.30 -27.51 -17.48
N LEU A 6 19.98 -28.03 -16.45
CA LEU A 6 19.43 -28.11 -15.09
C LEU A 6 19.35 -26.73 -14.42
N ALA A 7 20.29 -25.81 -14.70
CA ALA A 7 20.24 -24.45 -14.18
C ALA A 7 19.12 -23.60 -14.84
N ALA A 8 18.83 -23.83 -16.12
CA ALA A 8 17.73 -23.16 -16.82
C ALA A 8 16.34 -23.64 -16.36
N ALA A 9 16.22 -24.90 -15.93
CA ALA A 9 14.96 -25.43 -15.39
C ALA A 9 14.59 -24.89 -14.00
N CYS A 10 15.55 -24.36 -13.24
CA CYS A 10 15.31 -23.81 -11.89
C CYS A 10 14.93 -22.31 -11.89
N LEU A 11 14.82 -21.66 -13.05
CA LEU A 11 14.44 -20.24 -13.16
C LEU A 11 13.07 -20.03 -13.84
N ALA A 12 12.32 -21.10 -14.09
CA ALA A 12 10.89 -20.95 -14.32
C ALA A 12 10.24 -20.65 -12.96
N GLY A 13 10.28 -19.39 -12.55
CA GLY A 13 9.38 -18.89 -11.53
C GLY A 13 7.97 -19.30 -11.92
N VAL A 14 7.29 -20.02 -11.05
CA VAL A 14 5.90 -20.44 -11.26
C VAL A 14 5.08 -19.15 -11.32
N SER A 15 4.87 -18.65 -12.53
CA SER A 15 4.08 -17.44 -12.79
C SER A 15 2.63 -17.87 -12.90
N GLY A 16 2.00 -18.11 -11.74
CA GLY A 16 0.57 -18.38 -11.63
C GLY A 16 -0.24 -17.11 -11.38
N ASP A 17 0.27 -16.26 -10.49
CA ASP A 17 -0.46 -15.13 -9.91
C ASP A 17 -0.51 -13.91 -10.85
N GLU A 18 -1.57 -13.11 -10.73
CA GLU A 18 -1.86 -12.00 -11.66
C GLU A 18 -2.29 -10.72 -10.92
N PHE A 19 -1.72 -9.60 -11.30
CA PHE A 19 -2.14 -8.26 -10.89
C PHE A 19 -2.89 -7.62 -12.04
N SER A 20 -4.18 -7.34 -11.86
CA SER A 20 -5.08 -6.82 -12.89
C SER A 20 -5.65 -5.46 -12.50
N VAL A 21 -5.57 -4.52 -13.44
CA VAL A 21 -6.16 -3.19 -13.28
C VAL A 21 -7.52 -3.18 -13.97
N LEU A 22 -8.60 -3.07 -13.18
CA LEU A 22 -9.98 -3.06 -13.70
C LEU A 22 -10.39 -1.67 -14.18
N ARG A 23 -10.02 -0.64 -13.42
CA ARG A 23 -10.32 0.77 -13.71
C ARG A 23 -9.18 1.65 -13.28
N SER A 24 -8.84 2.63 -14.11
CA SER A 24 -7.89 3.68 -13.78
C SER A 24 -8.37 5.04 -14.32
N PRO A 25 -8.04 6.15 -13.64
CA PRO A 25 -8.28 7.49 -14.15
C PRO A 25 -7.28 7.82 -15.26
N GLN A 26 -7.55 8.87 -16.04
CA GLN A 26 -6.63 9.35 -17.08
C GLN A 26 -5.28 9.85 -16.51
N SER A 27 -5.23 10.16 -15.23
CA SER A 27 -4.03 10.64 -14.55
C SER A 27 -3.04 9.54 -14.18
N VAL A 28 -3.44 8.27 -14.18
CA VAL A 28 -2.56 7.13 -13.93
C VAL A 28 -2.55 6.25 -15.16
N VAL A 29 -1.38 6.11 -15.78
CA VAL A 29 -1.22 5.38 -17.02
C VAL A 29 -0.54 4.05 -16.75
N PHE A 30 -1.31 2.98 -16.82
CA PHE A 30 -0.80 1.61 -16.86
C PHE A 30 -0.47 1.24 -18.31
N ARG A 31 0.76 0.83 -18.57
CA ARG A 31 1.24 0.45 -19.90
C ARG A 31 0.94 -1.01 -20.15
N ASP A 32 0.34 -1.32 -21.30
CA ASP A 32 0.15 -2.70 -21.72
C ASP A 32 1.51 -3.39 -21.95
N GLY A 33 1.68 -4.55 -21.32
CA GLY A 33 2.86 -5.39 -21.47
C GLY A 33 3.00 -6.41 -20.34
N SER A 34 3.60 -7.55 -20.66
CA SER A 34 3.72 -8.70 -19.75
C SER A 34 4.98 -8.60 -18.86
N TRP A 35 5.14 -7.48 -18.14
CA TRP A 35 6.28 -7.31 -17.22
C TRP A 35 5.93 -7.87 -15.84
N PRO A 36 6.74 -8.80 -15.32
CA PRO A 36 6.50 -9.34 -13.99
C PRO A 36 6.69 -8.29 -12.89
N ILE A 37 5.82 -8.35 -11.89
CA ILE A 37 5.86 -7.50 -10.69
C ILE A 37 6.20 -8.38 -9.49
N PRO A 38 7.23 -8.07 -8.69
CA PRO A 38 7.45 -8.77 -7.44
C PRO A 38 6.28 -8.50 -6.47
N GLY A 39 5.69 -9.55 -5.89
CA GLY A 39 4.52 -9.42 -5.01
C GLY A 39 4.73 -8.48 -3.82
N GLU A 40 5.96 -8.38 -3.31
CA GLU A 40 6.34 -7.47 -2.23
C GLU A 40 6.24 -5.97 -2.61
N ARG A 41 6.25 -5.66 -3.92
CA ARG A 41 6.22 -4.30 -4.46
C ARG A 41 4.82 -3.83 -4.84
N ILE A 42 3.78 -4.66 -4.67
CA ILE A 42 2.38 -4.26 -4.92
C ILE A 42 1.97 -3.03 -4.07
N PRO A 43 2.31 -2.94 -2.77
CA PRO A 43 2.03 -1.74 -1.97
C PRO A 43 2.65 -0.46 -2.54
N ASP A 44 3.84 -0.57 -3.14
CA ASP A 44 4.52 0.58 -3.74
C ASP A 44 3.77 1.10 -4.97
N ILE A 45 3.14 0.22 -5.75
CA ILE A 45 2.31 0.61 -6.89
C ILE A 45 1.10 1.41 -6.40
N ALA A 46 0.42 0.95 -5.35
CA ALA A 46 -0.68 1.68 -4.72
C ALA A 46 -0.24 3.03 -4.15
N ALA A 47 0.96 3.10 -3.54
CA ALA A 47 1.53 4.34 -3.03
C ALA A 47 1.84 5.33 -4.17
N LEU A 48 2.54 4.86 -5.22
CA LEU A 48 2.96 5.66 -6.37
C LEU A 48 1.78 6.12 -7.22
N SER A 49 0.71 5.34 -7.36
CA SER A 49 -0.50 5.73 -8.09
C SER A 49 -1.21 6.90 -7.41
N MET A 50 -1.17 6.97 -6.07
CA MET A 50 -1.60 8.13 -5.27
C MET A 50 -0.53 9.23 -5.17
N GLY A 51 0.64 9.01 -5.77
CA GLY A 51 1.79 9.90 -5.81
C GLY A 51 2.52 10.09 -4.48
N PHE A 52 2.38 9.14 -3.55
CA PHE A 52 3.25 9.06 -2.39
C PHE A 52 4.66 8.60 -2.81
N SER A 53 5.66 8.97 -2.02
CA SER A 53 7.04 8.50 -2.20
C SER A 53 7.21 7.12 -1.58
N VAL A 54 7.99 6.26 -2.24
CA VAL A 54 8.39 4.93 -1.76
C VAL A 54 9.87 4.94 -1.36
N GLU A 55 10.28 4.01 -0.50
CA GLU A 55 11.67 3.96 0.00
C GLU A 55 12.69 3.58 -1.09
N GLU A 56 12.30 2.68 -1.99
CA GLU A 56 13.13 2.22 -3.11
C GLU A 56 12.45 2.50 -4.44
N ASP A 57 13.19 3.04 -5.41
CA ASP A 57 12.66 3.30 -6.75
C ASP A 57 12.10 2.02 -7.37
N LEU A 58 10.84 2.08 -7.82
CA LEU A 58 10.20 0.98 -8.54
C LEU A 58 10.69 0.99 -9.99
N SER A 59 11.55 0.04 -10.34
CA SER A 59 12.10 -0.11 -11.71
C SER A 59 11.12 -0.75 -12.71
N TRP A 60 9.91 -1.09 -12.26
CA TRP A 60 8.88 -1.73 -13.07
C TRP A 60 8.28 -0.75 -14.10
N PRO A 61 8.31 -1.09 -15.41
CA PRO A 61 7.94 -0.16 -16.48
C PRO A 61 6.43 -0.04 -16.71
N GLY A 62 5.61 -0.84 -16.03
CA GLY A 62 4.16 -0.90 -16.25
C GLY A 62 3.40 0.30 -15.70
N LEU A 63 3.94 1.00 -14.69
CA LEU A 63 3.39 2.27 -14.21
C LEU A 63 4.12 3.44 -14.88
N ALA A 64 3.41 4.22 -15.69
CA ALA A 64 3.96 5.44 -16.27
C ALA A 64 3.61 6.67 -15.42
N VAL A 65 4.53 7.65 -15.45
CA VAL A 65 4.28 8.98 -14.87
C VAL A 65 3.13 9.63 -15.65
N GLY A 66 1.98 9.75 -15.01
CA GLY A 66 0.84 10.50 -15.52
C GLY A 66 0.81 11.93 -14.98
N ASP A 67 -0.38 12.44 -14.73
CA ASP A 67 -0.55 13.81 -14.24
C ASP A 67 -0.35 13.89 -12.72
N ILE A 68 0.78 14.47 -12.31
CA ILE A 68 1.14 14.64 -10.90
C ILE A 68 0.25 15.64 -10.14
N PHE A 69 -0.52 16.48 -10.84
CA PHE A 69 -1.42 17.48 -10.27
C PHE A 69 -2.86 16.98 -10.13
N HIS A 70 -3.25 15.97 -10.90
CA HIS A 70 -4.60 15.39 -10.86
C HIS A 70 -4.55 13.95 -10.36
N ARG A 71 -4.29 13.76 -9.07
CA ARG A 71 -4.13 12.43 -8.49
C ARG A 71 -5.46 11.70 -8.30
N PRO A 72 -5.46 10.35 -8.32
CA PRO A 72 -6.63 9.58 -7.92
C PRO A 72 -7.09 9.96 -6.52
N ARG A 73 -8.40 10.02 -6.32
CA ARG A 73 -9.04 10.28 -5.03
C ARG A 73 -9.30 9.02 -4.22
N ALA A 74 -9.27 7.86 -4.87
CA ALA A 74 -9.37 6.59 -4.17
C ALA A 74 -8.52 5.53 -4.87
N THR A 75 -7.91 4.67 -4.05
CA THR A 75 -7.30 3.42 -4.50
C THR A 75 -8.00 2.26 -3.81
N VAL A 76 -8.50 1.34 -4.63
CA VAL A 76 -9.20 0.13 -4.19
C VAL A 76 -8.37 -1.07 -4.65
N LEU A 77 -7.79 -1.79 -3.69
CA LEU A 77 -7.04 -3.01 -3.94
C LEU A 77 -7.84 -4.20 -3.40
N VAL A 78 -8.20 -5.14 -4.27
CA VAL A 78 -8.88 -6.38 -3.89
C VAL A 78 -7.96 -7.57 -4.09
N THR A 79 -7.60 -8.24 -3.02
CA THR A 79 -6.79 -9.44 -3.01
C THR A 79 -7.70 -10.66 -2.99
N VAL A 80 -7.63 -11.51 -4.02
CA VAL A 80 -8.39 -12.75 -4.14
C VAL A 80 -7.44 -13.93 -3.94
N LYS A 81 -7.68 -14.73 -2.90
CA LYS A 81 -6.92 -15.95 -2.61
C LYS A 81 -7.53 -17.18 -3.32
N GLY A 82 -6.67 -18.14 -3.67
CA GLY A 82 -7.06 -19.47 -4.15
C GLY A 82 -7.20 -19.60 -5.67
N VAL A 83 -6.77 -18.61 -6.45
CA VAL A 83 -6.77 -18.66 -7.92
C VAL A 83 -5.52 -18.01 -8.49
N ASP A 84 -4.93 -18.66 -9.48
CA ASP A 84 -3.83 -18.13 -10.30
C ASP A 84 -4.33 -16.92 -11.11
N LYS A 85 -5.39 -17.15 -11.89
CA LYS A 85 -5.98 -16.21 -12.83
C LYS A 85 -7.49 -16.21 -12.74
N LEU A 86 -8.09 -15.02 -12.74
CA LEU A 86 -9.53 -14.84 -12.83
C LEU A 86 -9.91 -14.31 -14.21
N ALA A 87 -10.80 -15.02 -14.91
CA ALA A 87 -11.29 -14.59 -16.23
C ALA A 87 -12.26 -13.42 -16.07
N MET A 88 -11.75 -12.19 -16.15
CA MET A 88 -12.55 -10.99 -16.01
C MET A 88 -13.47 -10.78 -17.24
N PRO A 89 -14.72 -10.31 -17.05
CA PRO A 89 -15.66 -10.13 -18.16
C PRO A 89 -15.29 -9.00 -19.14
N LYS A 90 -14.51 -8.02 -18.70
CA LYS A 90 -13.97 -6.93 -19.52
C LYS A 90 -12.46 -7.04 -19.55
N ASP A 91 -11.88 -6.81 -20.73
CA ASP A 91 -10.44 -6.77 -20.90
C ASP A 91 -9.87 -5.59 -20.09
N GLY A 92 -9.11 -5.94 -19.04
CA GLY A 92 -8.25 -5.02 -18.28
C GLY A 92 -6.79 -5.25 -18.64
N ILE A 93 -5.90 -4.43 -18.09
CA ILE A 93 -4.46 -4.67 -18.21
C ILE A 93 -4.04 -5.56 -17.05
N SER A 94 -3.38 -6.67 -17.37
CA SER A 94 -2.96 -7.66 -16.38
C SER A 94 -1.47 -7.96 -16.50
N TYR A 95 -0.84 -8.14 -15.35
CA TYR A 95 0.60 -8.34 -15.21
C TYR A 95 0.85 -9.59 -14.37
N PRO A 96 1.82 -10.45 -14.75
CA PRO A 96 2.17 -11.60 -13.92
C PRO A 96 2.83 -11.12 -12.62
N VAL A 97 2.49 -11.76 -11.50
CA VAL A 97 3.10 -11.51 -10.19
C VAL A 97 4.15 -12.58 -9.92
N GLU A 98 5.36 -12.14 -9.58
CA GLU A 98 6.46 -12.99 -9.14
C GLU A 98 6.48 -13.07 -7.63
N ASN A 99 6.46 -14.29 -7.08
CA ASN A 99 6.49 -14.55 -5.64
C ASN A 99 5.38 -13.78 -4.91
N ALA A 100 4.13 -14.25 -5.01
CA ALA A 100 3.05 -13.66 -4.25
C ALA A 100 3.32 -13.85 -2.75
N VAL A 101 3.65 -12.75 -2.08
CA VAL A 101 3.87 -12.70 -0.63
C VAL A 101 2.71 -11.96 0.02
N PRO A 102 2.33 -12.29 1.27
CA PRO A 102 1.37 -11.49 1.99
C PRO A 102 1.90 -10.06 2.13
N PHE A 103 1.11 -9.08 1.71
CA PHE A 103 1.45 -7.67 1.82
C PHE A 103 0.35 -6.93 2.59
N SER A 104 0.71 -5.80 3.21
CA SER A 104 -0.24 -4.86 3.81
C SER A 104 -0.03 -3.47 3.24
N LEU A 105 -1.07 -2.65 3.28
CA LEU A 105 -1.01 -1.25 2.84
C LEU A 105 -0.83 -0.30 4.04
N ASP A 106 -0.21 -0.77 5.13
CA ASP A 106 -0.10 -0.01 6.38
C ASP A 106 0.76 1.23 6.21
N SER A 107 1.86 1.14 5.45
CA SER A 107 2.70 2.29 5.10
C SER A 107 1.90 3.36 4.36
N VAL A 108 1.00 2.94 3.46
CA VAL A 108 0.14 3.83 2.68
C VAL A 108 -0.93 4.45 3.56
N ALA A 109 -1.59 3.66 4.40
CA ALA A 109 -2.55 4.12 5.40
C ALA A 109 -1.93 5.17 6.35
N ASN A 110 -0.71 4.91 6.83
CA ASN A 110 0.03 5.82 7.69
C ASN A 110 0.40 7.12 6.97
N ALA A 111 0.79 7.04 5.69
CA ALA A 111 1.06 8.22 4.86
C ALA A 111 -0.19 9.10 4.70
N ILE A 112 -1.34 8.49 4.40
CA ILE A 112 -2.63 9.19 4.28
C ILE A 112 -2.98 9.87 5.62
N HIS A 113 -2.91 9.13 6.73
CA HIS A 113 -3.23 9.68 8.04
C HIS A 113 -2.31 10.83 8.45
N THR A 114 -1.01 10.74 8.12
CA THR A 114 -0.02 11.77 8.47
C THR A 114 -0.20 13.03 7.61
N LEU A 115 -0.38 12.86 6.30
CA LEU A 115 -0.46 13.98 5.35
C LEU A 115 -1.83 14.67 5.35
N PHE A 116 -2.91 13.94 5.63
CA PHE A 116 -4.30 14.43 5.55
C PHE A 116 -5.02 14.38 6.91
N SER A 117 -4.28 14.55 8.02
CA SER A 117 -4.82 14.49 9.38
C SER A 117 -5.96 15.49 9.68
N GLU A 118 -5.98 16.63 8.98
CA GLU A 118 -7.02 17.65 9.12
C GLU A 118 -8.33 17.25 8.41
N GLU A 119 -8.24 16.42 7.37
CA GLU A 119 -9.35 15.98 6.55
C GLU A 119 -10.02 14.71 7.10
N THR A 120 -10.85 14.07 6.28
CA THR A 120 -11.67 12.89 6.63
C THR A 120 -11.41 11.70 5.69
N PRO A 121 -10.15 11.28 5.48
CA PRO A 121 -9.87 10.15 4.61
C PRO A 121 -10.56 8.88 5.12
N VAL A 122 -11.04 8.07 4.19
CA VAL A 122 -11.55 6.73 4.44
C VAL A 122 -10.39 5.75 4.22
N VAL A 123 -9.90 5.16 5.31
CA VAL A 123 -8.96 4.04 5.24
C VAL A 123 -9.66 2.80 5.77
N LEU A 124 -9.97 1.86 4.88
CA LEU A 124 -10.67 0.62 5.17
C LEU A 124 -9.82 -0.56 4.70
N GLN A 125 -9.29 -1.34 5.63
CA GLN A 125 -8.66 -2.62 5.33
C GLN A 125 -9.49 -3.74 5.97
N LEU A 126 -9.92 -4.70 5.15
CA LEU A 126 -10.83 -5.78 5.54
C LEU A 126 -10.30 -7.12 5.07
N ALA A 127 -10.27 -8.09 5.97
CA ALA A 127 -10.09 -9.50 5.67
C ALA A 127 -11.20 -10.30 6.37
N PRO A 128 -12.40 -10.45 5.74
CA PRO A 128 -13.56 -11.06 6.35
C PRO A 128 -13.35 -12.52 6.78
N SER A 129 -12.54 -13.28 6.03
CA SER A 129 -12.20 -14.68 6.35
C SER A 129 -11.43 -14.83 7.65
N GLU A 130 -10.65 -13.82 8.03
CA GLU A 130 -9.88 -13.77 9.27
C GLU A 130 -10.57 -12.92 10.36
N GLU A 131 -11.80 -12.46 10.09
CA GLU A 131 -12.56 -11.52 10.93
C GLU A 131 -11.79 -10.24 11.30
N ARG A 132 -10.84 -9.82 10.42
CA ARG A 132 -9.99 -8.65 10.65
C ARG A 132 -10.57 -7.41 9.98
N VAL A 133 -10.66 -6.34 10.76
CA VAL A 133 -11.05 -4.99 10.32
C VAL A 133 -10.04 -4.01 10.86
N TYR A 134 -9.46 -3.22 9.96
CA TYR A 134 -8.67 -2.08 10.33
C TYR A 134 -9.26 -0.85 9.66
N MET A 135 -9.64 0.12 10.48
CA MET A 135 -10.24 1.38 10.05
C MET A 135 -9.52 2.54 10.72
N VAL A 136 -9.06 3.47 9.91
CA VAL A 136 -8.35 4.67 10.37
C VAL A 136 -9.00 5.90 9.76
N GLY A 137 -9.23 6.90 10.61
CA GLY A 137 -9.75 8.19 10.19
C GLY A 137 -11.03 8.59 10.92
N LYS A 138 -11.50 9.80 10.62
CA LYS A 138 -12.73 10.36 11.21
C LYS A 138 -13.99 9.76 10.57
N ALA A 139 -13.86 9.10 9.42
CA ALA A 139 -14.96 8.46 8.70
C ALA A 139 -15.38 7.10 9.28
N ASN A 140 -14.72 6.61 10.33
CA ASN A 140 -14.99 5.31 10.96
C ASN A 140 -16.48 5.11 11.32
N SER A 141 -17.16 6.16 11.78
CA SER A 141 -18.59 6.09 12.15
C SER A 141 -19.53 5.66 11.02
N VAL A 142 -19.15 5.89 9.76
CA VAL A 142 -19.97 5.50 8.59
C VAL A 142 -19.88 4.00 8.32
N PHE A 143 -18.80 3.36 8.76
CA PHE A 143 -18.53 1.93 8.56
C PHE A 143 -18.66 1.10 9.83
N GLU A 144 -19.04 1.70 10.96
CA GLU A 144 -19.34 0.99 12.22
C GLU A 144 -20.46 -0.05 12.05
N ASP A 145 -21.43 0.22 11.17
CA ASP A 145 -22.55 -0.68 10.86
C ASP A 145 -22.16 -1.82 9.90
N LEU A 146 -20.92 -1.83 9.37
CA LEU A 146 -20.48 -2.90 8.49
C LEU A 146 -20.41 -4.21 9.28
N SER A 147 -21.13 -5.22 8.80
CA SER A 147 -21.07 -6.56 9.37
C SER A 147 -19.74 -7.18 9.00
N VAL A 148 -18.90 -7.53 9.99
CA VAL A 148 -17.58 -8.12 9.67
C VAL A 148 -17.30 -9.45 10.36
N THR A 149 -18.05 -9.78 11.41
CA THR A 149 -18.02 -11.14 11.95
C THR A 149 -18.84 -12.08 11.07
N LEU A 150 -18.43 -13.34 10.96
CA LEU A 150 -19.17 -14.34 10.19
C LEU A 150 -20.64 -14.45 10.62
N ARG A 151 -20.90 -14.28 11.92
CA ARG A 151 -22.26 -14.31 12.47
C ARG A 151 -23.11 -13.14 12.00
N GLN A 152 -22.57 -11.92 12.00
CA GLN A 152 -23.28 -10.73 11.51
C GLN A 152 -23.52 -10.82 10.01
N LEU A 153 -22.50 -11.24 9.27
CA LEU A 153 -22.54 -11.45 7.83
C LEU A 153 -23.61 -12.46 7.42
N ARG A 154 -23.70 -13.58 8.14
CA ARG A 154 -24.76 -14.57 7.93
C ARG A 154 -26.15 -13.95 8.14
N ASN A 155 -26.34 -13.20 9.21
CA ASN A 155 -27.63 -12.54 9.46
C ASN A 155 -27.96 -11.52 8.36
N ARG A 156 -26.95 -10.76 7.90
CA ARG A 156 -27.06 -9.78 6.82
C ARG A 156 -27.47 -10.40 5.48
N LEU A 157 -26.96 -11.59 5.17
CA LEU A 157 -27.32 -12.33 3.95
C LEU A 157 -28.80 -12.73 3.88
N PHE A 158 -29.48 -12.92 5.02
CA PHE A 158 -30.90 -13.29 5.06
C PHE A 158 -31.86 -12.09 5.21
N GLN A 159 -31.34 -10.87 5.27
CA GLN A 159 -32.14 -9.64 5.33
C GLN A 159 -32.59 -9.18 3.92
N ASP A 160 -33.60 -8.31 3.90
CA ASP A 160 -34.02 -7.60 2.69
C ASP A 160 -32.85 -6.71 2.18
N ASN A 161 -32.66 -6.58 0.85
CA ASN A 161 -31.43 -6.06 0.19
C ASN A 161 -30.17 -6.93 0.30
N SER A 162 -30.33 -8.26 0.26
CA SER A 162 -29.22 -9.20 0.10
C SER A 162 -28.92 -9.50 -1.38
N ILE A 163 -27.63 -9.72 -1.69
CA ILE A 163 -27.15 -10.14 -3.01
C ILE A 163 -27.75 -11.48 -3.46
N LEU A 164 -28.27 -12.29 -2.52
CA LEU A 164 -28.88 -13.59 -2.80
C LEU A 164 -30.10 -13.49 -3.72
N SER A 165 -30.70 -12.30 -3.82
CA SER A 165 -31.81 -12.01 -4.74
C SER A 165 -31.34 -11.66 -6.16
N SER A 166 -30.11 -11.16 -6.30
CA SER A 166 -29.56 -10.67 -7.57
C SER A 166 -28.59 -11.64 -8.25
N ILE A 167 -28.00 -12.57 -7.50
CA ILE A 167 -26.97 -13.49 -8.01
C ILE A 167 -27.60 -14.86 -8.32
N PRO A 168 -27.35 -15.41 -9.53
CA PRO A 168 -27.73 -16.78 -9.82
C PRO A 168 -26.85 -17.73 -9.01
N LEU A 169 -27.42 -18.37 -7.99
CA LEU A 169 -26.68 -19.26 -7.09
C LEU A 169 -26.17 -20.54 -7.79
N ASN A 170 -26.72 -20.90 -8.95
CA ASN A 170 -26.33 -22.05 -9.76
C ASN A 170 -26.06 -23.31 -8.92
N SER A 171 -24.79 -23.70 -8.77
CA SER A 171 -24.34 -24.87 -8.00
C SER A 171 -24.00 -24.61 -6.53
N LEU A 172 -24.00 -23.34 -6.08
CA LEU A 172 -23.71 -22.95 -4.70
C LEU A 172 -24.93 -23.10 -3.79
N SER A 173 -24.70 -23.58 -2.58
CA SER A 173 -25.74 -23.88 -1.60
C SER A 173 -25.81 -22.83 -0.49
N ARG A 174 -27.02 -22.53 -0.01
CA ARG A 174 -27.23 -21.61 1.14
C ARG A 174 -27.04 -22.26 2.50
N ASN A 175 -26.76 -23.56 2.53
CA ASN A 175 -26.67 -24.35 3.76
C ASN A 175 -25.23 -24.76 4.10
N ASN A 176 -24.31 -24.69 3.13
CA ASN A 176 -22.91 -24.98 3.38
C ASN A 176 -22.22 -23.73 3.94
N GLU A 177 -21.44 -23.90 5.00
CA GLU A 177 -20.67 -22.83 5.64
C GLU A 177 -19.65 -22.19 4.67
N VAL A 178 -19.03 -23.00 3.80
CA VAL A 178 -18.03 -22.53 2.83
C VAL A 178 -18.65 -21.64 1.75
N ASP A 179 -19.78 -22.09 1.19
CA ASP A 179 -20.52 -21.33 0.18
C ASP A 179 -21.09 -20.04 0.79
N LEU A 180 -21.56 -20.11 2.05
CA LEU A 180 -22.05 -18.94 2.79
C LEU A 180 -20.94 -17.92 3.06
N LEU A 181 -19.72 -18.36 3.38
CA LEU A 181 -18.57 -17.48 3.55
C LEU A 181 -18.31 -16.69 2.26
N PHE A 182 -18.21 -17.38 1.13
CA PHE A 182 -18.00 -16.75 -0.17
C PHE A 182 -19.13 -15.75 -0.52
N LEU A 183 -20.39 -16.13 -0.31
CA LEU A 183 -21.52 -15.23 -0.55
C LEU A 183 -21.49 -14.04 0.41
N SER A 184 -21.03 -14.22 1.65
CA SER A 184 -20.91 -13.12 2.60
C SER A 184 -19.84 -12.11 2.22
N GLU A 185 -18.72 -12.55 1.68
CA GLU A 185 -17.66 -11.69 1.17
C GLU A 185 -18.17 -10.83 0.00
N LEU A 186 -18.93 -11.41 -0.92
CA LEU A 186 -19.59 -10.66 -1.99
C LEU A 186 -20.61 -9.64 -1.45
N GLN A 187 -21.28 -9.96 -0.33
CA GLN A 187 -22.24 -9.05 0.30
C GLN A 187 -21.51 -7.85 0.90
N VAL A 188 -20.31 -8.05 1.47
CA VAL A 188 -19.47 -6.94 1.97
C VAL A 188 -19.12 -5.97 0.85
N LEU A 189 -18.73 -6.46 -0.33
CA LEU A 189 -18.44 -5.59 -1.48
C LEU A 189 -19.65 -4.72 -1.85
N HIS A 190 -20.83 -5.32 -1.88
CA HIS A 190 -22.08 -4.60 -2.17
C HIS A 190 -22.46 -3.62 -1.05
N ASP A 191 -22.27 -3.99 0.21
CA ASP A 191 -22.59 -3.14 1.35
C ASP A 191 -21.68 -1.90 1.37
N ILE A 192 -20.39 -2.06 1.09
CA ILE A 192 -19.43 -0.94 0.96
C ILE A 192 -19.89 0.03 -0.13
N SER A 193 -20.19 -0.47 -1.34
CA SER A 193 -20.62 0.42 -2.44
C SER A 193 -21.96 1.11 -2.11
N SER A 194 -22.88 0.42 -1.44
CA SER A 194 -24.15 0.98 -0.99
C SER A 194 -23.99 2.05 0.10
N LEU A 195 -23.06 1.88 1.03
CA LEU A 195 -22.77 2.82 2.12
C LEU A 195 -22.14 4.10 1.56
N LEU A 196 -21.20 3.97 0.63
CA LEU A 196 -20.58 5.10 -0.06
C LEU A 196 -21.57 5.84 -0.96
N SER A 197 -22.48 5.13 -1.62
CA SER A 197 -23.55 5.75 -2.41
C SER A 197 -24.52 6.56 -1.55
N ARG A 198 -24.72 6.16 -0.28
CA ARG A 198 -25.48 6.95 0.71
C ARG A 198 -24.68 8.15 1.22
N HIS A 199 -23.37 8.01 1.39
CA HIS A 199 -22.47 9.05 1.92
C HIS A 199 -21.55 9.64 0.84
N LYS A 200 -22.12 10.12 -0.28
CA LYS A 200 -21.37 10.67 -1.42
C LYS A 200 -20.45 11.85 -1.10
N HIS A 201 -20.59 12.45 0.07
CA HIS A 201 -19.73 13.55 0.50
C HIS A 201 -18.31 13.06 0.84
N LEU A 202 -18.16 11.81 1.29
CA LEU A 202 -16.85 11.19 1.56
C LEU A 202 -16.05 11.09 0.25
N ALA A 203 -16.65 10.54 -0.80
CA ALA A 203 -15.98 10.39 -2.11
C ALA A 203 -15.68 11.71 -2.84
N LYS A 204 -16.14 12.85 -2.31
CA LYS A 204 -15.98 14.18 -2.93
C LYS A 204 -15.00 15.07 -2.18
N ASP A 205 -14.46 14.63 -1.04
CA ASP A 205 -13.48 15.41 -0.30
C ASP A 205 -12.15 15.52 -1.06
N HIS A 206 -11.19 16.22 -0.45
CA HIS A 206 -9.88 16.46 -1.04
C HIS A 206 -8.86 15.38 -0.64
N SER A 207 -9.24 14.47 0.25
CA SER A 207 -8.34 13.44 0.78
C SER A 207 -8.36 12.19 -0.10
N PRO A 208 -7.22 11.51 -0.25
CA PRO A 208 -7.19 10.21 -0.88
C PRO A 208 -7.75 9.13 0.05
N ASP A 209 -8.68 8.33 -0.46
CA ASP A 209 -9.26 7.18 0.23
C ASP A 209 -8.53 5.88 -0.14
N LEU A 210 -8.42 4.96 0.82
CA LEU A 210 -7.78 3.67 0.66
C LEU A 210 -8.73 2.54 1.06
N TYR A 211 -8.97 1.62 0.13
CA TYR A 211 -9.73 0.39 0.37
C TYR A 211 -8.85 -0.82 0.06
N SER A 212 -8.56 -1.63 1.07
CA SER A 212 -7.82 -2.89 0.94
C SER A 212 -8.73 -4.04 1.35
N LEU A 213 -9.17 -4.86 0.40
CA LEU A 213 -10.14 -5.92 0.63
C LEU A 213 -9.52 -7.26 0.32
N GLU A 214 -9.54 -8.20 1.27
CA GLU A 214 -8.98 -9.53 1.10
C GLU A 214 -10.10 -10.57 1.12
N LEU A 215 -10.26 -11.32 0.04
CA LEU A 215 -11.32 -12.30 -0.17
C LEU A 215 -10.70 -13.70 -0.22
N ALA A 216 -11.10 -14.58 0.70
CA ALA A 216 -10.59 -15.96 0.77
C ALA A 216 -11.67 -17.02 0.55
N GLY A 217 -12.92 -16.62 0.32
CA GLY A 217 -14.04 -17.54 0.11
C GLY A 217 -13.84 -18.46 -1.09
N LEU A 218 -13.18 -17.99 -2.16
CA LEU A 218 -12.89 -18.82 -3.32
C LEU A 218 -11.84 -19.90 -3.03
N GLU A 219 -10.83 -19.59 -2.21
CA GLU A 219 -9.83 -20.55 -1.72
C GLU A 219 -10.51 -21.67 -0.93
N GLU A 220 -11.43 -21.32 -0.03
CA GLU A 220 -12.16 -22.30 0.79
C GLU A 220 -13.09 -23.18 -0.04
N ILE A 221 -13.76 -22.63 -1.07
CA ILE A 221 -14.53 -23.42 -2.05
C ILE A 221 -13.62 -24.40 -2.80
N GLY A 222 -12.45 -23.93 -3.24
CA GLY A 222 -11.43 -24.74 -3.91
C GLY A 222 -10.95 -25.90 -3.04
N LYS A 223 -10.67 -25.65 -1.75
CA LYS A 223 -10.29 -26.70 -0.79
C LYS A 223 -11.41 -27.71 -0.55
N ARG A 224 -12.66 -27.26 -0.54
CA ARG A 224 -13.82 -28.12 -0.21
C ARG A 224 -14.29 -28.99 -1.38
N TYR A 225 -14.41 -28.42 -2.57
CA TYR A 225 -14.99 -29.10 -3.75
C TYR A 225 -13.95 -29.46 -4.82
N GLY A 226 -12.78 -28.82 -4.80
CA GLY A 226 -11.73 -28.95 -5.81
C GLY A 226 -11.82 -27.88 -6.91
N GLU A 227 -10.67 -27.50 -7.48
CA GLU A 227 -10.56 -26.47 -8.54
C GLU A 227 -11.31 -26.86 -9.83
N GLU A 228 -11.49 -28.15 -10.11
CA GLU A 228 -12.20 -28.63 -11.30
C GLU A 228 -13.73 -28.75 -11.13
N SER A 229 -14.24 -28.51 -9.92
CA SER A 229 -15.66 -28.64 -9.62
C SER A 229 -16.51 -27.58 -10.31
N GLN A 230 -17.79 -27.89 -10.56
CA GLN A 230 -18.74 -26.92 -11.10
C GLN A 230 -18.95 -25.74 -10.14
N GLN A 231 -18.91 -26.01 -8.82
CA GLN A 231 -19.00 -25.01 -7.76
C GLN A 231 -17.89 -23.98 -7.87
N PHE A 232 -16.65 -24.42 -8.10
CA PHE A 232 -15.52 -23.52 -8.24
C PHE A 232 -15.58 -22.69 -9.53
N LYS A 233 -16.01 -23.29 -10.64
CA LYS A 233 -16.19 -22.60 -11.93
C LYS A 233 -17.31 -21.56 -11.86
N ASP A 234 -18.43 -21.90 -11.25
CA ASP A 234 -19.55 -20.97 -11.05
C ASP A 234 -19.15 -19.86 -10.07
N ALA A 235 -18.47 -20.18 -8.95
CA ALA A 235 -18.02 -19.20 -7.98
C ALA A 235 -17.00 -18.21 -8.58
N SER A 236 -16.04 -18.70 -9.37
CA SER A 236 -15.07 -17.83 -10.03
C SER A 236 -15.74 -16.88 -11.04
N GLN A 237 -16.70 -17.36 -11.82
CA GLN A 237 -17.47 -16.50 -12.72
C GLN A 237 -18.29 -15.44 -11.96
N ILE A 238 -19.01 -15.84 -10.91
CA ILE A 238 -19.80 -14.93 -10.06
C ILE A 238 -18.89 -13.87 -9.41
N LEU A 239 -17.71 -14.28 -8.94
CA LEU A 239 -16.72 -13.37 -8.36
C LEU A 239 -16.23 -12.36 -9.39
N ALA A 240 -15.86 -12.82 -10.59
CA ALA A 240 -15.39 -11.96 -11.67
C ALA A 240 -16.45 -10.91 -12.08
N ASP A 241 -17.71 -11.34 -12.24
CA ASP A 241 -18.84 -10.44 -12.52
C ASP A 241 -19.07 -9.43 -11.39
N SER A 242 -18.98 -9.89 -10.14
CA SER A 242 -19.17 -9.05 -8.95
C SER A 242 -18.05 -8.03 -8.78
N LEU A 243 -16.79 -8.42 -8.99
CA LEU A 243 -15.64 -7.53 -8.94
C LEU A 243 -15.69 -6.48 -10.05
N GLN A 244 -16.10 -6.87 -11.27
CA GLN A 244 -16.26 -5.93 -12.36
C GLN A 244 -17.35 -4.90 -12.08
N LYS A 245 -18.48 -5.34 -11.52
CA LYS A 245 -19.57 -4.45 -11.12
C LYS A 245 -19.15 -3.53 -9.97
N PHE A 246 -18.46 -4.07 -8.96
CA PHE A 246 -17.92 -3.29 -7.84
C PHE A 246 -16.92 -2.23 -8.31
N ALA A 247 -16.01 -2.60 -9.23
CA ALA A 247 -15.06 -1.66 -9.82
C ALA A 247 -15.77 -0.54 -10.59
N ASP A 248 -16.81 -0.87 -11.36
CA ASP A 248 -17.62 0.13 -12.08
C ASP A 248 -18.37 1.06 -11.11
N GLU A 249 -18.95 0.52 -10.03
CA GLU A 249 -19.64 1.31 -9.01
C GLU A 249 -18.67 2.26 -8.28
N MET A 250 -17.52 1.76 -7.82
CA MET A 250 -16.50 2.56 -7.15
C MET A 250 -15.95 3.65 -8.08
N TYR A 251 -15.61 3.31 -9.32
CA TYR A 251 -15.12 4.28 -10.31
C TYR A 251 -16.13 5.41 -10.55
N ASN A 252 -17.42 5.08 -10.66
CA ASN A 252 -18.48 6.06 -10.84
C ASN A 252 -18.74 6.93 -9.60
N LEU A 253 -18.63 6.35 -8.39
CA LEU A 253 -18.82 7.09 -7.13
C LEU A 253 -17.79 8.22 -6.97
N TYR A 254 -16.55 7.98 -7.39
CA TYR A 254 -15.46 8.96 -7.39
C TYR A 254 -15.38 9.80 -8.68
N GLY A 255 -16.40 9.75 -9.54
CA GLY A 255 -16.47 10.57 -10.76
C GLY A 255 -15.37 10.26 -11.79
N GLY A 256 -14.90 9.01 -11.83
CA GLY A 256 -13.83 8.55 -12.71
C GLY A 256 -12.41 8.79 -12.18
N ASN A 257 -12.27 9.25 -10.94
CA ASN A 257 -10.99 9.53 -10.29
C ASN A 257 -10.61 8.46 -9.25
N ALA A 258 -10.86 7.18 -9.52
CA ALA A 258 -10.45 6.07 -8.67
C ALA A 258 -9.66 5.03 -9.45
N VAL A 259 -8.67 4.44 -8.79
CA VAL A 259 -7.92 3.28 -9.27
C VAL A 259 -8.50 2.04 -8.60
N VAL A 260 -8.88 1.03 -9.39
CA VAL A 260 -9.39 -0.25 -8.89
C VAL A 260 -8.55 -1.38 -9.45
N GLU A 261 -7.90 -2.09 -8.53
CA GLU A 261 -6.89 -3.10 -8.77
C GLU A 261 -7.32 -4.42 -8.11
N VAL A 262 -6.99 -5.53 -8.76
CA VAL A 262 -7.24 -6.88 -8.25
C VAL A 262 -5.94 -7.68 -8.30
N VAL A 263 -5.59 -8.32 -7.20
CA VAL A 263 -4.48 -9.27 -7.11
C VAL A 263 -5.08 -10.66 -6.95
N THR A 264 -4.79 -11.57 -7.88
CA THR A 264 -5.12 -12.99 -7.74
C THR A 264 -3.87 -13.75 -7.32
N ALA A 265 -3.96 -14.48 -6.20
CA ALA A 265 -2.89 -15.32 -5.73
C ALA A 265 -3.42 -16.71 -5.37
N LYS A 266 -2.81 -17.77 -5.91
CA LYS A 266 -3.22 -19.15 -5.58
C LYS A 266 -2.90 -19.51 -4.14
N THR A 267 -1.66 -19.26 -3.75
CA THR A 267 -1.17 -19.39 -2.38
C THR A 267 -0.14 -18.31 -2.14
N PHE A 268 -0.20 -17.69 -0.97
CA PHE A 268 0.88 -16.79 -0.57
C PHE A 268 2.11 -17.60 -0.17
N ASP A 269 3.18 -17.44 -0.93
CA ASP A 269 4.47 -18.03 -0.61
C ASP A 269 5.10 -17.31 0.58
N THR A 270 5.92 -18.05 1.35
CA THR A 270 6.76 -17.39 2.35
C THR A 270 7.71 -16.46 1.61
N PRO A 271 7.84 -15.18 2.01
CA PRO A 271 8.68 -14.24 1.29
C PRO A 271 10.09 -14.79 1.23
N LEU A 272 10.64 -14.86 0.02
CA LEU A 272 12.03 -15.26 -0.25
C LEU A 272 12.99 -14.15 0.18
N VAL A 273 12.82 -13.65 1.41
CA VAL A 273 13.84 -12.85 2.06
C VAL A 273 14.99 -13.80 2.29
N ARG A 274 16.14 -13.49 1.70
CA ARG A 274 17.40 -14.05 2.20
C ARG A 274 17.46 -13.64 3.66
N LYS A 275 17.09 -14.56 4.56
CA LYS A 275 17.32 -14.43 6.00
C LYS A 275 18.84 -14.41 6.19
N SER A 276 19.47 -13.28 5.90
CA SER A 276 20.63 -12.87 6.66
C SER A 276 20.15 -12.96 8.10
N ARG A 277 20.83 -13.77 8.92
CA ARG A 277 20.44 -13.99 10.31
C ARG A 277 20.26 -12.63 10.95
N SER A 278 19.02 -12.22 11.17
CA SER A 278 18.75 -11.09 12.04
C SER A 278 19.09 -11.58 13.44
N ILE A 279 20.11 -10.99 14.05
CA ILE A 279 20.56 -11.28 15.41
C ILE A 279 19.46 -10.87 16.44
N LEU A 280 18.37 -10.28 15.98
CA LEU A 280 17.27 -9.67 16.75
C LEU A 280 16.06 -10.59 16.97
N GLN A 281 16.21 -11.91 16.90
CA GLN A 281 15.20 -12.81 17.44
C GLN A 281 15.77 -13.54 18.67
N THR A 282 15.66 -12.88 19.83
CA THR A 282 15.76 -13.56 21.13
C THR A 282 14.74 -12.94 22.07
N GLU A 283 13.90 -13.82 22.63
CA GLU A 283 13.04 -13.53 23.77
C GLU A 283 13.86 -12.87 24.90
N GLU A 284 13.24 -11.90 25.58
CA GLU A 284 13.82 -11.30 26.77
C GLU A 284 14.09 -12.39 27.83
N SER A 285 15.37 -12.69 28.08
CA SER A 285 15.89 -12.86 29.44
C SER A 285 17.41 -13.16 29.47
N THR A 286 18.10 -12.42 30.34
CA THR A 286 19.39 -12.69 31.03
C THR A 286 20.74 -12.23 30.45
N SER A 287 21.38 -11.34 31.22
CA SER A 287 22.72 -11.43 31.84
C SER A 287 23.93 -11.92 31.03
N TYR A 288 24.22 -11.31 29.87
CA TYR A 288 25.52 -11.43 29.21
C TYR A 288 26.08 -10.06 28.79
N ASN A 289 27.42 -9.93 28.72
CA ASN A 289 28.11 -8.73 28.23
C ASN A 289 28.04 -8.65 26.69
N LEU A 290 26.83 -8.45 26.17
CA LEU A 290 26.61 -8.22 24.75
C LEU A 290 27.11 -6.83 24.35
N GLY A 291 27.63 -6.73 23.12
CA GLY A 291 28.11 -5.46 22.57
C GLY A 291 26.99 -4.42 22.47
N TYR A 292 27.36 -3.14 22.53
CA TYR A 292 26.41 -2.04 22.37
C TYR A 292 25.66 -2.16 21.04
N SER A 293 24.34 -1.99 21.09
CA SER A 293 23.50 -1.96 19.89
C SER A 293 23.77 -0.66 19.13
N TYR A 294 24.30 -0.77 17.92
CA TYR A 294 24.46 0.35 16.98
C TYR A 294 23.32 0.36 15.98
N ASN A 295 22.82 1.55 15.64
CA ASN A 295 21.84 1.72 14.57
C ASN A 295 22.48 1.32 13.23
N PHE A 296 21.75 0.59 12.38
CA PHE A 296 22.19 0.21 11.03
C PHE A 296 22.62 1.43 10.19
N ASN A 297 21.94 2.55 10.35
CA ASN A 297 22.22 3.80 9.65
C ASN A 297 23.30 4.65 10.34
N TYR A 298 24.04 4.12 11.31
CA TYR A 298 25.05 4.86 12.07
C TYR A 298 26.07 5.55 11.15
N ALA A 299 26.55 4.87 10.11
CA ALA A 299 27.53 5.44 9.19
C ALA A 299 27.00 6.67 8.44
N VAL A 300 25.71 6.65 8.05
CA VAL A 300 25.07 7.76 7.34
C VAL A 300 24.85 8.95 8.29
N VAL A 301 24.25 8.69 9.46
CA VAL A 301 23.97 9.71 10.47
C VAL A 301 25.26 10.37 10.97
N PHE A 302 26.31 9.57 11.20
CA PHE A 302 27.62 10.07 11.60
C PHE A 302 28.21 11.04 10.59
N ASN A 303 28.18 10.71 9.29
CA ASN A 303 28.73 11.58 8.25
C ASN A 303 27.95 12.90 8.14
N ILE A 304 26.61 12.84 8.19
CA ILE A 304 25.78 14.05 8.14
C ILE A 304 26.13 14.99 9.31
N ILE A 305 26.18 14.46 10.54
CA ILE A 305 26.48 15.26 11.72
C ILE A 305 27.92 15.79 11.69
N LEU A 306 28.90 14.95 11.32
CA LEU A 306 30.31 15.32 11.31
C LEU A 306 30.57 16.51 10.38
N TRP A 307 30.15 16.41 9.12
CA TRP A 307 30.42 17.46 8.13
C TRP A 307 29.62 18.74 8.42
N LEU A 308 28.39 18.61 8.92
CA LEU A 308 27.60 19.75 9.34
C LEU A 308 28.27 20.52 10.49
N MET A 309 28.75 19.81 11.52
CA MET A 309 29.41 20.43 12.67
C MET A 309 30.75 21.07 12.30
N ILE A 310 31.54 20.44 11.42
CA ILE A 310 32.79 21.02 10.92
C ILE A 310 32.51 22.32 10.14
N GLY A 311 31.50 22.29 9.26
CA GLY A 311 31.09 23.47 8.50
C GLY A 311 30.65 24.63 9.39
N LEU A 312 29.81 24.34 10.40
CA LEU A 312 29.36 25.33 11.38
C LEU A 312 30.51 25.88 12.23
N ALA A 313 31.42 25.03 12.70
CA ALA A 313 32.57 25.45 13.48
C ALA A 313 33.49 26.39 12.69
N LEU A 314 33.78 26.06 11.43
CA LEU A 314 34.57 26.93 10.55
C LEU A 314 33.88 28.28 10.30
N ALA A 315 32.57 28.28 10.07
CA ALA A 315 31.81 29.51 9.90
C ALA A 315 31.91 30.43 11.13
N VAL A 316 31.75 29.87 12.34
CA VAL A 316 31.88 30.61 13.60
C VAL A 316 33.30 31.16 13.77
N ILE A 317 34.34 30.38 13.46
CA ILE A 317 35.73 30.84 13.53
C ILE A 317 35.97 32.01 12.58
N VAL A 318 35.51 31.92 11.34
CA VAL A 318 35.67 32.98 10.34
C VAL A 318 34.95 34.26 10.79
N ILE A 319 33.70 34.16 11.25
CA ILE A 319 32.94 35.32 11.71
C ILE A 319 33.62 35.95 12.93
N SER A 320 34.05 35.13 13.90
CA SER A 320 34.75 35.60 15.09
C SER A 320 36.06 36.30 14.75
N TYR A 321 36.85 35.75 13.81
CA TYR A 321 38.10 36.36 13.36
C TYR A 321 37.87 37.71 12.67
N ASN A 322 36.82 37.84 11.85
CA ASN A 322 36.47 39.10 11.21
C ASN A 322 35.99 40.14 12.23
N LEU A 323 35.19 39.74 13.23
CA LEU A 323 34.77 40.64 14.31
C LEU A 323 35.95 41.07 15.18
N TRP A 324 36.90 40.17 15.45
CA TRP A 324 38.11 40.47 16.21
C TRP A 324 38.99 41.50 15.51
N ASN A 325 39.14 41.37 14.18
CA ASN A 325 39.96 42.27 13.36
C ASN A 325 39.13 43.34 12.66
N MET A 326 37.95 43.64 13.19
CA MET A 326 37.12 44.70 12.65
C MET A 326 37.84 46.03 12.86
N ASP A 327 38.27 46.68 11.77
CA ASP A 327 38.93 47.97 11.83
C ASP A 327 37.94 49.02 12.37
N PRO A 328 38.18 49.60 13.55
CA PRO A 328 37.29 50.60 14.12
C PRO A 328 37.33 51.94 13.37
N GLY A 329 38.22 52.09 12.38
CA GLY A 329 38.48 53.34 11.69
C GLY A 329 39.31 54.27 12.58
N TYR A 330 40.51 54.64 12.12
CA TYR A 330 41.41 55.53 12.85
C TYR A 330 41.02 57.01 12.74
N ASP A 331 39.76 57.38 12.99
CA ASP A 331 39.33 58.77 12.83
C ASP A 331 39.17 59.53 14.16
N SER A 332 39.75 60.73 14.17
CA SER A 332 39.66 61.83 15.14
C SER A 332 40.22 61.65 16.57
N ILE A 333 39.79 60.64 17.35
CA ILE A 333 40.15 60.55 18.79
C ILE A 333 41.42 59.71 19.02
N ILE A 334 41.59 58.62 18.28
CA ILE A 334 42.73 57.70 18.46
C ILE A 334 44.06 58.36 18.06
N TYR A 335 44.08 59.15 16.97
CA TYR A 335 45.27 59.93 16.58
C TYR A 335 45.64 61.05 17.57
N ARG A 336 44.65 61.63 18.28
CA ARG A 336 44.90 62.64 19.32
C ARG A 336 45.66 62.06 20.51
N MET A 337 45.49 60.78 20.81
CA MET A 337 46.18 60.12 21.92
C MET A 337 47.55 59.55 21.54
N THR A 338 47.76 59.13 20.29
CA THR A 338 49.01 58.44 19.89
C THR A 338 50.12 59.36 19.39
N ASN A 339 49.82 60.59 18.95
CA ASN A 339 50.82 61.50 18.40
C ASN A 339 51.10 62.72 19.31
N GLN A 340 51.59 62.47 20.53
CA GLN A 340 52.21 63.53 21.33
C GLN A 340 53.63 63.80 20.80
N LYS A 341 53.73 64.69 19.83
CA LYS A 341 55.03 65.23 19.36
C LYS A 341 55.68 66.01 20.50
N ILE A 342 56.62 65.40 21.22
CA ILE A 342 57.48 66.10 22.20
C ILE A 342 58.30 67.14 21.42
N ARG A 343 58.08 68.43 21.68
CA ARG A 343 59.01 69.48 21.28
C ARG A 343 60.22 69.42 22.22
N MET A 344 61.40 69.13 21.67
CA MET A 344 62.67 69.42 22.33
C MET A 344 63.00 70.88 22.04
N ASP A 345 63.21 71.66 23.10
CA ASP A 345 63.71 73.05 23.05
C ASP A 345 65.20 73.11 22.69
#